data_AF-A0A524EWN1-F1
#
_entry.id   AF-A0A524EWN1-F1
#
_cell.length_a   1.000
_cell.length_b   1.000
_cell.length_c   1.000
_cell.angle_alpha   90.00
_cell.angle_beta   90.00
_cell.angle_gamma   90.00
#
_symmetry.space_group_name_H-M   'P 1'
#
loop_
_entity.id
_entity.type
_entity.pdbx_description
1 polymer ?
#
loop_
_entity_poly.entity_id
_entity_poly.type
_entity_poly.pdbx_seq_one_letter_code
_entity_poly.pdbx_strand_id
1 'polypeptide(L)'
;MKPWLLDILACPIDKKYPLKLYIFSFENPNEIFSSILEIAKYKDLKRIKSENIVKTSQVDGELNVQDDIVLEKTPVLSYLDLIKRSLDELESVVDLTQIKSSKTLLNYIRSDIYKKIENTSKILPKNDLDNILPELVIINKYKFEIEIETGILFCPECKRWFPIIDTIPQMLPDDYRDKKLELEFLKTNKNLLDEKFLQQDLKPFNL
;
A
#
# COMPACT_ATOMS: atom_id res chain seq x y z
N MET A 1 -6.99 -5.74 -6.18
CA MET A 1 -7.20 -4.87 -5.03
C MET A 1 -6.13 -3.79 -5.06
N LYS A 2 -6.53 -2.52 -5.04
CA LYS A 2 -5.59 -1.41 -4.94
C LYS A 2 -4.95 -1.33 -3.54
N PRO A 3 -3.64 -1.06 -3.40
CA PRO A 3 -3.00 -0.97 -2.10
C PRO A 3 -3.53 0.14 -1.17
N TRP A 4 -4.12 1.22 -1.71
CA TRP A 4 -4.75 2.26 -0.87
C TRP A 4 -5.88 1.74 0.01
N LEU A 5 -6.54 0.62 -0.36
CA LEU A 5 -7.60 0.03 0.46
C LEU A 5 -7.10 -0.39 1.85
N LEU A 6 -5.81 -0.66 2.03
CA LEU A 6 -5.24 -0.93 3.34
C LEU A 6 -5.36 0.24 4.32
N ASP A 7 -5.51 1.46 3.82
CA ASP A 7 -5.64 2.65 4.67
C ASP A 7 -7.02 2.69 5.36
N ILE A 8 -8.00 1.90 4.87
CA ILE A 8 -9.38 1.90 5.37
C ILE A 8 -9.90 0.54 5.81
N LEU A 9 -9.33 -0.56 5.32
CA LEU A 9 -9.81 -1.91 5.63
C LEU A 9 -9.39 -2.34 7.03
N ALA A 10 -10.37 -2.46 7.92
CA ALA A 10 -10.25 -3.18 9.17
C ALA A 10 -10.87 -4.57 9.06
N CYS A 11 -10.50 -5.47 9.98
CA CYS A 11 -11.17 -6.77 10.06
C CYS A 11 -12.68 -6.57 10.27
N PRO A 12 -13.56 -7.16 9.45
CA PRO A 12 -15.00 -7.01 9.60
C PRO A 12 -15.52 -7.61 10.92
N ILE A 13 -14.75 -8.52 11.55
CA ILE A 13 -15.18 -9.28 12.72
C ILE A 13 -14.79 -8.59 14.03
N ASP A 14 -13.50 -8.34 14.26
CA ASP A 14 -12.99 -7.76 15.52
C ASP A 14 -12.62 -6.28 15.42
N LYS A 15 -12.79 -5.67 14.22
CA LYS A 15 -12.42 -4.28 13.93
C LYS A 15 -10.92 -3.99 14.07
N LYS A 16 -10.08 -5.03 14.12
CA LYS A 16 -8.63 -4.87 14.16
C LYS A 16 -8.13 -4.15 12.92
N TYR A 17 -7.29 -3.16 13.17
CA TYR A 17 -6.48 -2.45 12.20
C TYR A 17 -5.04 -2.35 12.74
N PRO A 18 -4.01 -2.47 11.89
CA PRO A 18 -4.08 -2.82 10.47
C PRO A 18 -4.17 -4.32 10.21
N LEU A 19 -4.59 -4.69 8.99
CA LEU A 19 -4.53 -6.06 8.47
C LEU A 19 -3.18 -6.32 7.81
N LYS A 20 -2.68 -7.55 7.90
CA LYS A 20 -1.51 -7.98 7.12
C LYS A 20 -1.92 -8.35 5.71
N LEU A 21 -1.22 -7.86 4.71
CA LEU A 21 -1.46 -8.22 3.31
C LEU A 21 -0.35 -9.14 2.82
N TYR A 22 -0.71 -10.29 2.27
CA TYR A 22 0.19 -11.19 1.55
C TYR A 22 -0.17 -11.15 0.06
N ILE A 23 0.76 -10.72 -0.78
CA ILE A 23 0.53 -10.55 -2.23
C ILE A 23 1.09 -11.76 -2.96
N PHE A 24 0.27 -12.43 -3.78
CA PHE A 24 0.67 -13.59 -4.58
C PHE A 24 0.89 -13.25 -6.05
N SER A 25 0.13 -12.29 -6.59
CA SER A 25 0.27 -11.80 -7.97
C SER A 25 -0.30 -10.39 -8.11
N PHE A 26 0.08 -9.72 -9.20
CA PHE A 26 -0.48 -8.44 -9.63
C PHE A 26 -1.17 -8.63 -10.98
N GLU A 27 -2.19 -7.83 -11.26
CA GLU A 27 -2.86 -7.78 -12.56
C GLU A 27 -1.99 -7.00 -13.58
N ASN A 28 -1.24 -6.00 -13.09
CA ASN A 28 -0.43 -5.15 -13.94
C ASN A 28 0.73 -5.91 -14.62
N PRO A 29 1.19 -5.43 -15.80
CA PRO A 29 2.47 -5.84 -16.37
C PRO A 29 3.64 -5.53 -15.44
N ASN A 30 4.65 -6.42 -15.40
CA ASN A 30 5.81 -6.31 -14.50
C ASN A 30 6.62 -5.01 -14.70
N GLU A 31 6.54 -4.41 -15.88
CA GLU A 31 7.25 -3.19 -16.27
C GLU A 31 6.80 -1.97 -15.46
N ILE A 32 5.58 -1.98 -14.91
CA ILE A 32 5.05 -0.85 -14.11
C ILE A 32 5.92 -0.55 -12.88
N PHE A 33 6.46 -1.58 -12.23
CA PHE A 33 7.29 -1.39 -11.05
C PHE A 33 8.62 -0.73 -11.40
N SER A 34 9.18 -1.10 -12.55
CA SER A 34 10.41 -0.50 -13.06
C SER A 34 10.19 0.95 -13.48
N SER A 35 9.07 1.26 -14.14
CA SER A 35 8.75 2.63 -14.56
C SER A 35 8.51 3.55 -13.36
N ILE A 36 7.87 3.06 -12.29
CA ILE A 36 7.73 3.82 -11.03
C ILE A 36 9.11 4.05 -10.39
N LEU A 37 9.97 3.03 -10.34
CA LEU A 37 11.33 3.16 -9.80
C LEU A 37 12.21 4.16 -10.57
N GLU A 38 11.96 4.34 -11.87
CA GLU A 38 12.68 5.32 -12.70
C GLU A 38 12.41 6.77 -12.29
N ILE A 39 11.26 7.07 -11.69
CA ILE A 39 10.93 8.41 -11.16
C ILE A 39 11.98 8.84 -10.13
N ALA A 40 12.39 7.92 -9.25
CA ALA A 40 13.42 8.17 -8.25
C ALA A 40 14.81 8.40 -8.86
N LYS A 41 15.09 7.79 -10.01
CA LYS A 41 16.39 7.88 -10.70
C LYS A 41 16.55 9.18 -11.47
N TYR A 42 15.56 9.52 -12.30
CA TYR A 42 15.68 10.65 -13.23
C TYR A 42 15.22 11.98 -12.63
N LYS A 43 14.28 11.95 -11.68
CA LYS A 43 13.75 13.14 -10.99
C LYS A 43 13.41 14.30 -11.93
N ASP A 44 12.82 13.99 -13.08
CA ASP A 44 12.39 15.02 -14.04
C ASP A 44 11.18 15.78 -13.47
N LEU A 45 11.46 16.83 -12.70
CA LEU A 45 10.44 17.63 -12.04
C LEU A 45 9.44 18.25 -13.02
N LYS A 46 9.83 18.53 -14.27
CA LYS A 46 8.90 19.07 -15.26
C LYS A 46 7.87 18.02 -15.65
N ARG A 47 8.33 16.80 -15.94
CA ARG A 47 7.45 15.67 -16.24
C ARG A 47 6.56 15.34 -15.04
N ILE A 48 7.14 15.23 -13.85
CA ILE A 48 6.39 14.89 -12.62
C ILE A 48 5.30 15.94 -12.33
N LYS A 49 5.61 17.23 -12.45
CA LYS A 49 4.61 18.31 -12.28
C LYS A 49 3.51 18.27 -13.34
N SER A 50 3.82 17.82 -14.55
CA SER A 50 2.81 17.71 -15.63
C SER A 50 1.78 16.61 -15.39
N GLU A 51 2.10 15.58 -14.58
CA GLU A 51 1.15 14.52 -14.21
C GLU A 51 0.08 15.02 -13.24
N ASN A 52 0.32 16.14 -12.55
CA ASN A 52 -0.64 16.81 -11.66
C ASN A 52 -1.21 15.90 -10.55
N ILE A 53 -0.44 14.91 -10.12
CA ILE A 53 -0.78 13.98 -9.02
C ILE A 53 -0.75 14.72 -7.68
N VAL A 54 0.38 15.37 -7.38
CA VAL A 54 0.54 16.18 -6.16
C VAL A 54 0.31 17.64 -6.53
N LYS A 55 -0.72 18.23 -5.93
CA LYS A 55 -1.19 19.60 -6.21
C LYS A 55 -0.84 20.49 -5.02
N THR A 56 -0.28 21.65 -5.30
CA THR A 56 0.05 22.65 -4.28
C THR A 56 -0.78 23.91 -4.45
N SER A 57 -1.12 24.55 -3.33
CA SER A 57 -1.83 25.82 -3.32
C SER A 57 -1.43 26.65 -2.11
N GLN A 58 -1.62 27.97 -2.19
CA GLN A 58 -1.41 28.88 -1.07
C GLN A 58 -2.78 29.28 -0.50
N VAL A 59 -2.99 29.04 0.79
CA VAL A 59 -4.21 29.44 1.52
C VAL A 59 -3.74 30.18 2.77
N ASP A 60 -4.16 31.44 2.93
CA ASP A 60 -3.78 32.30 4.06
C ASP A 60 -2.25 32.38 4.33
N GLY A 61 -1.45 32.31 3.26
CA GLY A 61 0.02 32.35 3.33
C GLY A 61 0.68 31.04 3.78
N GLU A 62 -0.08 29.94 3.82
CA GLU A 62 0.39 28.60 4.11
C GLU A 62 0.32 27.69 2.87
N LEU A 63 1.40 26.95 2.64
CA LEU A 63 1.47 25.93 1.60
C LEU A 63 0.55 24.76 1.97
N ASN A 64 -0.46 24.55 1.13
CA ASN A 64 -1.38 23.43 1.21
C ASN A 64 -1.10 22.45 0.08
N VAL A 65 -1.21 21.16 0.39
CA VAL A 65 -0.95 20.05 -0.53
C VAL A 65 -2.18 19.15 -0.59
N GLN A 66 -2.43 18.57 -1.76
CA GLN A 66 -3.53 17.65 -2.02
C GLN A 66 -3.06 16.62 -3.06
N ASP A 67 -3.44 15.36 -2.90
CA ASP A 67 -3.22 14.29 -3.87
C ASP A 67 -4.32 13.21 -3.72
N ASP A 68 -4.12 12.02 -4.29
CA ASP A 68 -5.11 10.94 -4.22
C ASP A 68 -5.17 10.27 -2.83
N ILE A 69 -4.09 10.37 -2.03
CA ILE A 69 -4.02 9.85 -0.66
C ILE A 69 -4.69 10.83 0.31
N VAL A 70 -4.39 12.12 0.17
CA VAL A 70 -4.93 13.23 0.98
C VAL A 70 -5.79 14.11 0.08
N LEU A 71 -7.08 13.77 0.02
CA LEU A 71 -8.05 14.38 -0.88
C LEU A 71 -8.39 15.83 -0.53
N GLU A 72 -8.13 16.29 0.69
CA GLU A 72 -8.40 17.67 1.09
C GLU A 72 -7.14 18.53 0.96
N LYS A 73 -7.31 19.81 0.62
CA LYS A 73 -6.21 20.78 0.68
C LYS A 73 -5.78 20.92 2.13
N THR A 74 -4.60 20.38 2.42
CA THR A 74 -4.12 20.21 3.78
C THR A 74 -2.81 20.97 3.97
N PRO A 75 -2.62 21.71 5.07
CA PRO A 75 -1.34 22.33 5.39
C PRO A 75 -0.18 21.34 5.28
N VAL A 76 0.94 21.76 4.67
CA VAL A 76 2.03 20.84 4.28
C VAL A 76 2.52 19.94 5.41
N LEU A 77 2.62 20.44 6.64
CA LEU A 77 3.05 19.64 7.78
C LEU A 77 2.01 18.54 8.12
N SER A 78 0.73 18.91 8.19
CA SER A 78 -0.36 17.96 8.42
C SER A 78 -0.51 16.96 7.27
N TYR A 79 -0.29 17.39 6.03
CA TYR A 79 -0.25 16.51 4.87
C TYR A 79 0.84 15.44 5.02
N LEU A 80 2.07 15.85 5.38
CA LEU A 80 3.17 14.89 5.55
C LEU A 80 2.95 13.93 6.71
N ASP A 81 2.29 14.36 7.79
CA ASP A 81 1.87 13.47 8.87
C ASP A 81 0.87 12.40 8.39
N LEU A 82 -0.09 12.78 7.53
CA LEU A 82 -1.04 11.84 6.93
C LEU A 82 -0.35 10.87 5.95
N ILE A 83 0.58 11.37 5.12
CA ILE A 83 1.40 10.51 4.26
C ILE A 83 2.20 9.51 5.09
N LYS A 84 2.81 9.95 6.21
CA LYS A 84 3.56 9.06 7.09
C LYS A 84 2.68 7.93 7.64
N ARG A 85 1.45 8.23 8.08
CA ARG A 85 0.49 7.20 8.51
C ARG A 85 0.17 6.22 7.39
N SER A 86 -0.09 6.69 6.17
CA SER A 86 -0.33 5.82 5.00
C SER A 86 0.89 4.94 4.66
N LEU A 87 2.12 5.42 4.93
CA LEU A 87 3.34 4.63 4.78
C LEU A 87 3.53 3.60 5.89
N ASP A 88 3.20 3.92 7.14
CA ASP A 88 3.27 2.98 8.27
C ASP A 88 2.43 1.71 7.98
N GLU A 89 1.29 1.86 7.29
CA GLU A 89 0.46 0.75 6.85
C GLU A 89 1.16 -0.22 5.90
N LEU A 90 2.10 0.28 5.10
CA LEU A 90 2.85 -0.56 4.19
C LEU A 90 3.77 -1.53 4.91
N GLU A 91 4.12 -1.33 6.19
CA GLU A 91 4.89 -2.31 6.97
C GLU A 91 4.14 -3.65 7.15
N SER A 92 2.81 -3.64 7.04
CA SER A 92 1.97 -4.83 7.14
C SER A 92 1.88 -5.64 5.83
N VAL A 93 2.52 -5.18 4.75
CA VAL A 93 2.48 -5.83 3.44
C VAL A 93 3.61 -6.87 3.30
N VAL A 94 3.37 -7.97 2.59
CA VAL A 94 4.37 -8.99 2.29
C VAL A 94 4.22 -9.35 0.82
N ASP A 95 5.19 -8.95 0.01
CA ASP A 95 5.24 -9.32 -1.40
C ASP A 95 5.88 -10.71 -1.56
N LEU A 96 5.06 -11.72 -1.85
CA LEU A 96 5.47 -13.10 -2.06
C LEU A 96 5.60 -13.45 -3.56
N THR A 97 5.44 -12.48 -4.45
CA THR A 97 5.60 -12.68 -5.89
C THR A 97 7.05 -13.01 -6.25
N GLN A 98 7.31 -13.42 -7.49
CA GLN A 98 8.67 -13.56 -8.00
C GLN A 98 9.21 -12.27 -8.66
N ILE A 99 8.46 -11.16 -8.56
CA ILE A 99 8.74 -9.93 -9.29
C ILE A 99 9.73 -9.08 -8.48
N LYS A 100 11.01 -9.11 -8.87
CA LYS A 100 12.10 -8.41 -8.17
C LYS A 100 11.88 -6.89 -8.09
N SER A 101 11.39 -6.27 -9.16
CA SER A 101 11.14 -4.82 -9.22
C SER A 101 10.06 -4.39 -8.24
N SER A 102 8.99 -5.17 -8.08
CA SER A 102 7.94 -4.93 -7.09
C SER A 102 8.48 -4.93 -5.66
N LYS A 103 9.22 -5.99 -5.28
CA LYS A 103 9.89 -6.07 -3.97
C LYS A 103 10.85 -4.90 -3.73
N THR A 104 11.59 -4.52 -4.76
CA THR A 104 12.53 -3.38 -4.69
C THR A 104 11.78 -2.08 -4.46
N LEU A 105 10.68 -1.84 -5.17
CA LEU A 105 9.84 -0.66 -5.01
C LEU A 105 9.23 -0.59 -3.60
N LEU A 106 8.63 -1.68 -3.13
CA LEU A 106 8.04 -1.74 -1.80
C LEU A 106 9.07 -1.46 -0.70
N ASN A 107 10.26 -2.06 -0.79
CA ASN A 107 11.34 -1.80 0.16
C ASN A 107 11.81 -0.34 0.09
N TYR A 108 12.00 0.21 -1.12
CA TYR A 108 12.41 1.60 -1.31
C TYR A 108 11.40 2.59 -0.69
N ILE A 109 10.10 2.31 -0.80
CA ILE A 109 9.04 3.11 -0.16
C ILE A 109 9.18 3.07 1.37
N ARG A 110 9.33 1.87 1.96
CA ARG A 110 9.44 1.67 3.41
C ARG A 110 10.72 2.22 4.03
N SER A 111 11.83 2.22 3.30
CA SER A 111 13.12 2.65 3.83
C SER A 111 13.44 4.08 3.46
N ASP A 112 13.72 4.32 2.19
CA ASP A 112 14.37 5.54 1.71
C ASP A 112 13.36 6.69 1.66
N ILE A 113 12.19 6.43 1.07
CA ILE A 113 11.11 7.41 0.99
C ILE A 113 10.62 7.76 2.38
N TYR A 114 10.33 6.76 3.23
CA TYR A 114 9.89 6.99 4.61
C TYR A 114 10.84 7.92 5.37
N LYS A 115 12.14 7.60 5.38
CA LYS A 115 13.16 8.43 6.05
C LYS A 115 13.23 9.83 5.47
N LYS A 116 13.09 9.97 4.15
CA LYS A 116 13.13 11.27 3.49
C LYS A 116 11.94 12.13 3.92
N ILE A 117 10.72 11.59 3.87
CA ILE A 117 9.50 12.27 4.35
C ILE A 117 9.63 12.64 5.82
N GLU A 118 10.11 11.72 6.67
CA GLU A 118 10.30 11.97 8.09
C GLU A 118 11.32 13.10 8.35
N ASN A 119 12.46 13.11 7.66
CA ASN A 119 13.46 14.17 7.83
C ASN A 119 12.93 15.52 7.32
N THR A 120 12.22 15.52 6.19
CA THR A 120 11.61 16.72 5.63
C THR A 120 10.58 17.32 6.58
N SER A 121 9.73 16.50 7.22
CA SER A 121 8.75 16.97 8.22
C SER A 121 9.38 17.70 9.41
N LYS A 122 10.63 17.36 9.78
CA LYS A 122 11.36 17.96 10.92
C LYS A 122 12.09 19.26 10.55
N ILE A 123 12.50 19.41 9.30
CA ILE A 123 13.41 20.48 8.85
C ILE A 123 12.66 21.55 8.04
N LEU A 124 11.48 21.22 7.52
CA LEU A 124 10.76 21.99 6.49
C LEU A 124 10.72 23.50 6.77
N PRO A 125 11.51 24.30 6.03
CA PRO A 125 11.16 25.69 5.78
C PRO A 125 9.95 25.66 4.84
N LYS A 126 8.88 26.40 5.16
CA LYS A 126 7.51 26.37 4.60
C LYS A 126 7.28 26.15 3.07
N ASN A 127 8.29 26.11 2.20
CA ASN A 127 8.14 26.33 0.76
C ASN A 127 8.87 25.38 -0.23
N ASP A 128 9.52 24.28 0.16
CA ASP A 128 10.23 23.44 -0.81
C ASP A 128 9.79 21.96 -0.82
N LEU A 129 8.57 21.73 -1.34
CA LEU A 129 8.02 20.39 -1.60
C LEU A 129 8.71 19.71 -2.80
N ASP A 130 9.33 20.48 -3.71
CA ASP A 130 9.97 19.95 -4.92
C ASP A 130 11.05 18.93 -4.59
N ASN A 131 11.73 19.09 -3.44
CA ASN A 131 12.72 18.15 -2.95
C ASN A 131 12.19 16.74 -2.70
N ILE A 132 10.91 16.60 -2.35
CA ILE A 132 10.25 15.30 -2.07
C ILE A 132 9.16 14.94 -3.07
N LEU A 133 8.90 15.80 -4.05
CA LEU A 133 7.85 15.60 -5.04
C LEU A 133 7.96 14.27 -5.80
N PRO A 134 9.16 13.81 -6.24
CA PRO A 134 9.29 12.49 -6.86
C PRO A 134 8.83 11.36 -5.94
N GLU A 135 9.19 11.44 -4.66
CA GLU A 135 8.82 10.42 -3.67
C GLU A 135 7.30 10.42 -3.41
N LEU A 136 6.67 11.59 -3.26
CA LEU A 136 5.22 11.69 -3.09
C LEU A 136 4.47 11.09 -4.28
N VAL A 137 4.95 11.34 -5.51
CA VAL A 137 4.36 10.73 -6.71
C VAL A 137 4.55 9.21 -6.74
N ILE A 138 5.72 8.70 -6.34
CA ILE A 138 5.94 7.25 -6.25
C ILE A 138 4.96 6.59 -5.29
N ILE A 139 4.70 7.19 -4.13
CA ILE A 139 3.74 6.66 -3.15
C ILE A 139 2.33 6.62 -3.75
N ASN A 140 1.89 7.71 -4.39
CA ASN A 140 0.58 7.78 -5.05
C ASN A 140 0.45 6.70 -6.14
N LYS A 141 1.43 6.56 -7.03
CA LYS A 141 1.41 5.53 -8.07
C LYS A 141 1.37 4.12 -7.49
N TYR A 142 2.17 3.84 -6.47
CA TYR A 142 2.12 2.55 -5.79
C TYR A 142 0.72 2.28 -5.20
N LYS A 143 0.12 3.26 -4.54
CA LYS A 143 -1.18 3.12 -3.86
C LYS A 143 -2.36 3.01 -4.84
N PHE A 144 -2.32 3.68 -5.99
CA PHE A 144 -3.46 3.85 -6.89
C PHE A 144 -3.35 3.21 -8.28
N GLU A 145 -2.14 2.98 -8.81
CA GLU A 145 -1.92 2.37 -10.13
C GLU A 145 -1.62 0.87 -10.06
N ILE A 146 -1.13 0.37 -8.90
CA ILE A 146 -0.92 -1.06 -8.68
C ILE A 146 -2.24 -1.73 -8.33
N GLU A 147 -2.48 -2.88 -8.94
CA GLU A 147 -3.65 -3.73 -8.76
C GLU A 147 -3.20 -5.15 -8.39
N ILE A 148 -3.49 -5.54 -7.15
CA ILE A 148 -3.17 -6.88 -6.63
C ILE A 148 -4.22 -7.87 -7.15
N GLU A 149 -3.83 -8.84 -7.96
CA GLU A 149 -4.74 -9.82 -8.53
C GLU A 149 -5.18 -10.85 -7.47
N THR A 150 -4.20 -11.48 -6.82
CA THR A 150 -4.40 -12.56 -5.87
C THR A 150 -3.59 -12.32 -4.60
N GLY A 151 -4.19 -12.57 -3.44
CA GLY A 151 -3.52 -12.39 -2.15
C GLY A 151 -4.37 -12.76 -0.95
N ILE A 152 -3.88 -12.48 0.24
CA ILE A 152 -4.58 -12.68 1.52
C ILE A 152 -4.51 -11.41 2.36
N LEU A 153 -5.65 -10.98 2.88
CA LEU A 153 -5.72 -10.09 4.04
C LEU A 153 -5.84 -10.92 5.31
N PHE A 154 -4.94 -10.74 6.27
CA PHE A 154 -4.88 -11.53 7.50
C PHE A 154 -4.99 -10.63 8.73
N CYS A 155 -5.95 -10.93 9.60
CA CYS A 155 -6.08 -10.30 10.90
C CYS A 155 -5.11 -10.95 11.90
N PRO A 156 -4.13 -10.22 12.44
CA PRO A 156 -3.19 -10.77 13.42
C PRO A 156 -3.84 -11.03 14.79
N GLU A 157 -5.01 -10.47 15.07
CA GLU A 157 -5.73 -10.60 16.34
C GLU A 157 -6.61 -11.85 16.35
N CYS A 158 -7.72 -11.87 15.62
CA CYS A 158 -8.60 -13.05 15.57
C CYS A 158 -8.14 -14.19 14.65
N LYS A 159 -6.99 -14.05 13.96
CA LYS A 159 -6.41 -15.05 13.05
C LYS A 159 -7.26 -15.37 11.82
N ARG A 160 -8.23 -14.51 11.50
CA ARG A 160 -9.01 -14.64 10.27
C ARG A 160 -8.21 -14.18 9.07
N TRP A 161 -8.33 -14.93 7.99
CA TRP A 161 -7.77 -14.55 6.70
C TRP A 161 -8.92 -14.33 5.70
N PHE A 162 -8.75 -13.46 4.72
CA PHE A 162 -9.71 -13.15 3.67
C PHE A 162 -8.99 -13.18 2.32
N PRO A 163 -9.44 -13.98 1.35
CA PRO A 163 -8.78 -14.04 0.06
C PRO A 163 -9.05 -12.77 -0.76
N ILE A 164 -8.08 -12.41 -1.57
CA ILE A 164 -8.24 -11.52 -2.73
C ILE A 164 -8.21 -12.44 -3.95
N ILE A 165 -9.28 -12.43 -4.73
CA ILE A 165 -9.46 -13.24 -5.94
C ILE A 165 -9.95 -12.32 -7.04
N ASP A 166 -9.31 -12.37 -8.22
CA ASP A 166 -9.62 -11.53 -9.38
C ASP A 166 -9.73 -10.05 -8.99
N THR A 167 -8.73 -9.57 -8.24
CA THR A 167 -8.64 -8.22 -7.66
C THR A 167 -9.62 -7.90 -6.52
N ILE A 168 -10.56 -8.78 -6.19
CA ILE A 168 -11.65 -8.49 -5.23
C ILE A 168 -11.36 -9.08 -3.85
N PRO A 169 -11.24 -8.27 -2.78
CA PRO A 169 -11.12 -8.78 -1.41
C PRO A 169 -12.47 -9.34 -0.92
N GLN A 170 -12.53 -10.64 -0.61
CA GLN A 170 -13.74 -11.32 -0.14
C GLN A 170 -13.81 -11.30 1.40
N MET A 171 -14.31 -10.20 1.96
CA MET A 171 -14.34 -9.96 3.42
C MET A 171 -15.70 -10.26 4.06
N LEU A 172 -16.33 -11.38 3.68
CA LEU A 172 -17.63 -11.78 4.20
C LEU A 172 -17.54 -12.27 5.66
N PRO A 173 -18.62 -12.14 6.46
CA PRO A 173 -18.71 -12.82 7.75
C PRO A 173 -18.64 -14.34 7.59
N ASP A 174 -18.13 -15.04 8.62
CA ASP A 174 -17.80 -16.47 8.56
C ASP A 174 -18.97 -17.34 8.03
N ASP A 175 -20.21 -17.06 8.42
CA ASP A 175 -21.39 -17.83 8.02
C ASP A 175 -21.74 -17.73 6.53
N TYR A 176 -21.19 -16.73 5.83
CA TYR A 176 -21.42 -16.49 4.41
C TYR A 176 -20.23 -16.88 3.52
N ARG A 177 -19.19 -17.49 4.09
CA ARG A 177 -17.97 -17.87 3.34
C ARG A 177 -18.08 -19.27 2.75
N ASP A 178 -17.60 -19.43 1.52
CA ASP A 178 -17.57 -20.74 0.86
C ASP A 178 -16.33 -21.52 1.25
N LYS A 179 -16.50 -22.45 2.20
CA LYS A 179 -15.44 -23.33 2.70
C LYS A 179 -14.71 -24.08 1.60
N LYS A 180 -15.44 -24.57 0.58
CA LYS A 180 -14.82 -25.39 -0.46
C LYS A 180 -13.92 -24.53 -1.33
N LEU A 181 -14.42 -23.38 -1.80
CA LEU A 181 -13.68 -22.45 -2.63
C LEU A 181 -12.42 -21.95 -1.91
N GLU A 182 -12.56 -21.56 -0.64
CA GLU A 182 -11.46 -21.00 0.14
C GLU A 182 -10.38 -22.01 0.52
N LEU A 183 -10.75 -23.26 0.82
CA LEU A 183 -9.76 -24.32 1.03
C LEU A 183 -9.00 -24.63 -0.25
N GLU A 184 -9.66 -24.65 -1.42
CA GLU A 184 -8.98 -24.83 -2.70
C GLU A 184 -8.04 -23.65 -3.01
N PHE A 185 -8.46 -22.42 -2.71
CA PHE A 185 -7.61 -21.23 -2.78
C PHE A 185 -6.35 -21.38 -1.92
N LEU A 186 -6.48 -21.78 -0.64
CA LEU A 186 -5.32 -21.99 0.24
C LEU A 186 -4.41 -23.11 -0.27
N LYS A 187 -4.96 -24.24 -0.73
CA LYS A 187 -4.17 -25.36 -1.26
C LYS A 187 -3.35 -24.92 -2.47
N THR A 188 -3.96 -24.17 -3.38
CA THR A 188 -3.34 -23.69 -4.61
C THR A 188 -2.18 -22.74 -4.32
N ASN A 189 -2.33 -21.88 -3.32
CA ASN A 189 -1.34 -20.87 -2.96
C ASN A 189 -0.39 -21.29 -1.83
N LYS A 190 -0.51 -22.52 -1.31
CA LYS A 190 0.22 -23.02 -0.14
C LYS A 190 1.73 -22.83 -0.25
N ASN A 191 2.30 -23.05 -1.44
CA ASN A 191 3.75 -22.98 -1.67
C ASN A 191 4.33 -21.56 -1.57
N LEU A 192 3.48 -20.52 -1.64
CA LEU A 192 3.90 -19.13 -1.46
C LEU A 192 3.92 -18.72 0.02
N LEU A 193 3.14 -19.41 0.85
CA LEU A 193 2.98 -19.13 2.27
C LEU A 193 4.06 -19.85 3.08
N ASP A 194 4.64 -19.16 4.07
CA ASP A 194 5.62 -19.78 4.95
C ASP A 194 4.97 -20.76 5.94
N GLU A 195 5.76 -21.71 6.46
CA GLU A 195 5.27 -22.69 7.45
C GLU A 195 4.71 -22.00 8.69
N LYS A 196 5.30 -20.87 9.08
CA LYS A 196 4.85 -20.06 10.21
C LYS A 196 3.43 -19.56 10.03
N PHE A 197 3.05 -19.14 8.81
CA PHE A 197 1.69 -18.70 8.51
C PHE A 197 0.71 -19.87 8.61
N LEU A 198 1.04 -21.01 8.01
CA LEU A 198 0.19 -22.21 7.96
C LEU A 198 0.02 -22.90 9.32
N GLN A 199 0.99 -22.77 10.23
CA GLN A 199 0.91 -23.30 11.59
C GLN A 199 0.05 -22.46 12.54
N GLN A 200 -0.47 -21.31 12.09
CA GLN A 200 -1.40 -20.51 12.89
C GLN A 200 -2.79 -21.17 12.95
N ASP A 201 -3.57 -20.81 13.96
CA ASP A 201 -5.00 -21.16 14.06
C ASP A 201 -5.81 -20.33 13.06
N LEU A 202 -5.66 -20.61 11.77
CA LEU A 202 -6.31 -19.88 10.68
C LEU A 202 -7.83 -20.04 10.77
N LYS A 203 -8.54 -18.91 10.77
CA LYS A 203 -10.01 -18.86 10.82
C LYS A 203 -10.61 -18.27 9.55
N PRO A 204 -11.82 -18.68 9.17
CA PRO A 204 -12.60 -19.78 9.76
C PRO A 204 -12.13 -21.16 9.28
N PHE A 205 -11.28 -21.22 8.25
CA PHE A 205 -10.82 -22.46 7.64
C PHE A 205 -9.29 -22.57 7.65
N ASN A 206 -8.81 -23.80 7.81
CA ASN A 206 -7.40 -24.16 7.81
C ASN A 206 -7.17 -25.42 6.96
N LEU A 207 -5.96 -25.61 6.45
CA LEU A 207 -5.54 -26.74 5.61
C LEU A 207 -5.36 -28.05 6.38
#